data_AF-A0A2J0M6G8-F1
#
_entry.id   AF-A0A2J0M6G8-F1
#
_cell.length_a   1.000
_cell.length_b   1.000
_cell.length_c   1.000
_cell.angle_alpha   90.00
_cell.angle_beta   90.00
_cell.angle_gamma   90.00
#
_symmetry.space_group_name_H-M   'P 1'
#
loop_
_entity.id
_entity.type
_entity.pdbx_description
1 polymer ?
#
loop_
_entity_poly.entity_id
_entity_poly.type
_entity_poly.pdbx_seq_one_letter_code
_entity_poly.pdbx_strand_id
1 'polypeptide(L)'
;MNELFNIASQGNFTVFNVILNLALTFILALVIALVYKNTHKGLSYSQSFLFTLILISVITTIAMMVIGNSLAIAFGLLGAFSIIRFRTPVKEAKDTGYIFFSLVEGMAVGTNNHVIAII
;
A
#
# COMPACT_ATOMS: atom_id res chain seq x y z
N MET A 1 -7.46 32.56 7.22
CA MET A 1 -7.40 32.09 8.62
C MET A 1 -7.89 30.64 8.76
N ASN A 2 -9.06 30.29 8.20
CA ASN A 2 -9.64 28.93 8.27
C ASN A 2 -8.83 27.87 7.50
N GLU A 3 -8.19 28.24 6.39
CA GLU A 3 -7.24 27.39 5.64
C GLU A 3 -6.00 27.01 6.48
N LEU A 4 -5.55 27.91 7.37
CA LEU A 4 -4.33 27.68 8.15
C LEU A 4 -4.58 26.79 9.37
N PHE A 5 -5.81 26.79 9.89
CA PHE A 5 -6.23 25.86 10.96
C PHE A 5 -6.39 24.43 10.44
N ASN A 6 -6.77 24.26 9.17
CA ASN A 6 -6.90 22.95 8.53
C ASN A 6 -5.52 22.31 8.27
N ILE A 7 -4.49 23.12 7.99
CA ILE A 7 -3.10 22.64 7.86
C ILE A 7 -2.51 22.27 9.24
N ALA A 8 -2.89 22.96 10.32
CA ALA A 8 -2.43 22.65 11.68
C ALA A 8 -3.04 21.35 12.25
N SER A 9 -4.24 20.96 11.83
CA SER A 9 -4.84 19.65 12.19
C SER A 9 -4.28 18.47 11.39
N GLN A 10 -3.58 18.71 10.27
CA GLN A 10 -2.98 17.67 9.42
C GLN A 10 -1.67 17.08 10.00
N GLY A 11 -1.16 17.65 11.11
CA GLY A 11 0.16 17.32 11.66
C GLY A 11 0.18 16.46 12.92
N ASN A 12 -0.98 16.00 13.43
CA ASN A 12 -1.01 15.18 14.65
C ASN A 12 -1.04 13.68 14.28
N PHE A 13 0.10 13.15 13.81
CA PHE A 13 0.34 11.72 13.85
C PHE A 13 0.51 11.30 15.32
N THR A 14 -0.59 11.21 16.05
CA THR A 14 -0.60 10.58 17.37
C THR A 14 -0.26 9.10 17.18
N VAL A 15 0.49 8.51 18.11
CA VAL A 15 0.83 7.07 18.14
C VAL A 15 -0.40 6.19 17.88
N PHE A 16 -1.57 6.64 18.36
CA PHE A 16 -2.86 6.03 18.10
C PHE A 16 -3.23 5.93 16.61
N ASN A 17 -3.07 7.01 15.82
CA ASN A 17 -3.39 7.01 14.39
C ASN A 17 -2.47 6.09 13.60
N VAL A 18 -1.18 6.03 13.98
CA VAL A 18 -0.21 5.13 13.36
C VAL A 18 -0.58 3.66 13.60
N ILE A 19 -0.93 3.30 14.83
CA ILE A 19 -1.38 1.94 15.17
C ILE A 19 -2.68 1.59 14.45
N LEU A 20 -3.63 2.53 14.37
CA LEU A 20 -4.89 2.33 13.67
C LEU A 20 -4.66 2.10 12.18
N ASN A 21 -3.83 2.91 11.52
CA ASN A 21 -3.46 2.74 10.12
C ASN A 21 -2.81 1.37 9.88
N LEU A 22 -1.83 0.97 10.70
CA LEU A 22 -1.20 -0.35 10.54
C LEU A 22 -2.22 -1.50 10.70
N ALA A 23 -3.12 -1.41 11.68
CA ALA A 23 -4.14 -2.42 11.88
C ALA A 23 -5.12 -2.49 10.69
N LEU A 24 -5.51 -1.34 10.15
CA LEU A 24 -6.45 -1.23 9.04
C LEU A 24 -5.83 -1.74 7.73
N THR A 25 -4.59 -1.33 7.43
CA THR A 25 -3.77 -1.89 6.34
C THR A 25 -3.64 -3.40 6.46
N PHE A 26 -3.36 -3.92 7.65
CA PHE A 26 -3.21 -5.37 7.84
C PHE A 26 -4.51 -6.13 7.52
N ILE A 27 -5.67 -5.60 7.93
CA ILE A 27 -6.97 -6.19 7.63
C ILE A 27 -7.26 -6.14 6.13
N LEU A 28 -7.03 -5.00 5.48
CA LEU A 28 -7.25 -4.85 4.04
C LEU A 28 -6.31 -5.75 3.24
N ALA A 29 -5.03 -5.80 3.59
CA ALA A 29 -4.05 -6.69 2.98
C ALA A 29 -4.45 -8.17 3.10
N LEU A 30 -5.06 -8.58 4.23
CA LEU A 30 -5.62 -9.92 4.39
C LEU A 30 -6.82 -10.17 3.46
N VAL A 31 -7.69 -9.18 3.25
CA VAL A 31 -8.78 -9.28 2.27
C VAL A 31 -8.23 -9.47 0.86
N ILE A 32 -7.21 -8.69 0.48
CA ILE A 32 -6.55 -8.84 -0.84
C ILE A 32 -5.91 -10.23 -0.97
N ALA A 33 -5.23 -10.70 0.07
CA ALA A 33 -4.65 -12.05 0.12
C ALA A 33 -5.71 -13.14 -0.03
N LEU A 34 -6.89 -12.97 0.57
CA LEU A 34 -8.00 -13.92 0.45
C LEU A 34 -8.61 -13.91 -0.96
N VAL A 35 -8.77 -12.73 -1.57
CA VAL A 35 -9.22 -12.58 -2.95
C VAL A 35 -8.22 -13.21 -3.92
N TYR A 36 -6.92 -13.04 -3.70
CA TYR A 36 -5.87 -13.71 -4.46
C TYR A 36 -5.99 -15.23 -4.36
N LYS A 37 -6.15 -15.76 -3.14
CA LYS A 37 -6.32 -17.19 -2.88
C LYS A 37 -7.56 -17.77 -3.58
N ASN A 38 -8.69 -17.05 -3.57
CA ASN A 38 -9.91 -17.50 -4.25
C ASN A 38 -9.84 -17.39 -5.78
N THR A 39 -9.07 -16.44 -6.31
CA THR A 39 -8.96 -16.21 -7.76
C THR A 39 -7.90 -17.12 -8.41
N HIS A 40 -6.93 -17.63 -7.64
CA HIS A 40 -5.92 -18.58 -8.10
C HIS A 40 -6.44 -20.02 -8.13
N LYS A 41 -6.80 -20.49 -9.33
CA LYS A 41 -7.14 -21.91 -9.64
C LYS A 41 -5.98 -22.69 -10.30
N GLY A 42 -4.73 -22.21 -10.21
CA GLY A 42 -3.57 -22.81 -10.89
C GLY A 42 -2.54 -23.45 -9.93
N LEU A 43 -1.85 -24.49 -10.41
CA LEU A 43 -0.85 -25.32 -9.70
C LEU A 43 0.40 -24.59 -9.17
N SER A 44 0.55 -23.28 -9.41
CA SER A 44 1.66 -22.45 -8.91
C SER A 44 1.26 -21.58 -7.72
N TYR A 45 0.41 -22.09 -6.84
CA TYR A 45 0.09 -21.43 -5.57
C TYR A 45 1.35 -21.38 -4.69
N SER A 46 1.93 -20.19 -4.53
CA SER A 46 3.00 -19.96 -3.58
C SER A 46 2.45 -19.22 -2.36
N GLN A 47 2.42 -19.88 -1.20
CA GLN A 47 2.12 -19.23 0.08
C GLN A 47 3.05 -18.03 0.34
N SER A 48 4.27 -18.07 -0.20
CA SER A 48 5.25 -16.97 -0.13
C SER A 48 4.76 -15.71 -0.85
N PHE A 49 3.96 -15.85 -1.91
CA PHE A 49 3.41 -14.69 -2.63
C PHE A 49 2.36 -13.95 -1.79
N LEU A 50 1.47 -14.66 -1.10
CA LEU A 50 0.50 -14.06 -0.19
C LEU A 50 1.18 -13.27 0.93
N PHE A 51 2.24 -13.84 1.53
CA PHE A 51 3.04 -13.15 2.53
C PHE A 51 3.70 -11.90 1.95
N THR A 52 4.23 -11.99 0.72
CA THR A 52 4.82 -10.86 0.02
C THR A 52 3.81 -9.73 -0.21
N LEU A 53 2.56 -10.06 -0.55
CA LEU A 53 1.50 -9.06 -0.74
C LEU A 53 1.24 -8.27 0.54
N ILE A 54 1.08 -8.98 1.66
CA ILE A 54 0.86 -8.35 2.98
C ILE A 54 2.06 -7.46 3.35
N LEU A 55 3.28 -7.95 3.10
CA LEU A 55 4.51 -7.20 3.36
C LEU A 55 4.59 -5.91 2.54
N ILE A 56 4.21 -5.97 1.26
CA ILE A 56 4.17 -4.80 0.37
C ILE A 56 3.15 -3.77 0.85
N SER A 57 1.92 -4.18 1.23
CA SER A 57 0.91 -3.26 1.78
C SER A 57 1.41 -2.54 3.05
N VAL A 58 2.02 -3.28 3.98
CA VAL A 58 2.56 -2.71 5.22
C VAL A 58 3.72 -1.77 4.95
N ILE A 59 4.69 -2.17 4.12
CA ILE A 59 5.84 -1.33 3.75
C ILE A 59 5.37 -0.04 3.09
N THR A 60 4.42 -0.13 2.16
CA THR A 60 3.92 1.04 1.42
C THR A 60 3.14 2.00 2.31
N THR A 61 2.39 1.48 3.28
CA THR A 61 1.74 2.29 4.32
C THR A 61 2.77 3.05 5.16
N ILE A 62 3.80 2.36 5.66
CA ILE A 62 4.88 2.99 6.43
C ILE A 62 5.62 4.02 5.59
N ALA A 63 5.98 3.66 4.35
CA ALA A 63 6.65 4.56 3.42
C ALA A 63 5.82 5.83 3.18
N MET A 64 4.50 5.69 2.99
CA MET A 64 3.63 6.84 2.76
C MET A 64 3.46 7.71 4.02
N MET A 65 3.39 7.11 5.20
CA MET A 65 3.41 7.86 6.47
C MET A 65 4.72 8.64 6.66
N VAL A 66 5.86 8.08 6.23
CA VAL A 66 7.18 8.74 6.29
C VAL A 66 7.29 9.87 5.27
N ILE A 67 6.80 9.66 4.04
CA ILE A 67 6.81 10.67 2.97
C ILE A 67 5.83 11.82 3.29
N GLY A 68 4.76 11.53 4.03
CA GLY A 68 3.76 12.52 4.43
C GLY A 68 2.99 13.11 3.25
N ASN A 69 2.84 14.43 3.22
CA ASN A 69 1.96 15.12 2.25
C ASN A 69 2.61 15.37 0.87
N SER A 70 3.73 14.70 0.54
CA SER A 70 4.42 14.90 -0.75
C SER A 70 4.16 13.74 -1.71
N LEU A 71 3.02 13.79 -2.41
CA LEU A 71 2.72 12.88 -3.51
C LEU A 71 3.83 12.86 -4.59
N ALA A 72 4.49 14.00 -4.81
CA ALA A 72 5.60 14.11 -5.77
C ALA A 72 6.78 13.19 -5.42
N ILE A 73 7.13 13.08 -4.12
CA ILE A 73 8.21 12.17 -3.68
C ILE A 73 7.78 10.71 -3.81
N ALA A 74 6.53 10.39 -3.47
CA ALA A 74 5.99 9.04 -3.60
C ALA A 74 5.98 8.55 -5.06
N PHE A 75 5.45 9.35 -5.99
CA PHE A 75 5.47 9.02 -7.42
C PHE A 75 6.88 9.04 -8.01
N GLY A 76 7.77 9.91 -7.53
CA GLY A 76 9.18 9.93 -7.91
C GLY A 76 9.90 8.62 -7.56
N LEU A 77 9.63 8.04 -6.38
CA LEU A 77 10.18 6.75 -5.97
C LEU A 77 9.66 5.59 -6.82
N LEU A 78 8.37 5.58 -7.16
CA LEU A 78 7.79 4.59 -8.08
C LEU A 78 8.39 4.71 -9.48
N GLY A 79 8.58 5.95 -9.97
CA GLY A 79 9.25 6.23 -11.23
C GLY A 79 10.71 5.75 -11.25
N ALA A 80 11.45 5.96 -10.16
CA ALA A 80 12.81 5.45 -10.02
C ALA A 80 12.85 3.91 -10.03
N PHE A 81 11.88 3.24 -9.40
CA PHE A 81 11.73 1.79 -9.45
C PHE A 81 11.49 1.25 -10.88
N SER A 82 10.76 2.00 -11.72
CA SER A 82 10.52 1.61 -13.12
C SER A 82 11.79 1.65 -13.99
N ILE A 83 12.80 2.44 -13.61
CA ILE A 83 14.10 2.51 -14.30
C ILE A 83 14.98 1.30 -13.95
N ILE A 84 14.76 0.66 -12.78
CA ILE A 84 15.49 -0.54 -12.38
C ILE A 84 15.08 -1.69 -13.30
N ARG A 85 15.94 -2.02 -14.26
CA ARG A 85 15.71 -3.10 -15.22
C ARG A 85 15.81 -4.46 -14.52
N PHE A 86 14.68 -4.98 -14.05
CA PHE A 86 14.59 -6.38 -13.65
C PHE A 86 14.74 -7.25 -14.90
N ARG A 87 15.85 -7.99 -14.97
CA ARG A 87 16.18 -8.88 -16.10
C ARG A 87 15.43 -10.22 -16.07
N THR A 88 14.62 -10.46 -15.05
CA THR A 88 13.78 -11.64 -14.89
C THR A 88 12.33 -11.31 -15.27
N PRO A 89 11.72 -12.05 -16.21
CA PRO A 89 10.32 -11.84 -16.58
C PRO A 89 9.41 -12.11 -15.38
N VAL A 90 8.45 -11.21 -15.17
CA VAL A 90 7.46 -11.34 -14.10
C VAL A 90 6.55 -12.53 -14.42
N LYS A 91 6.41 -13.45 -13.46
CA LYS A 91 5.83 -14.79 -13.66
C LYS A 91 4.45 -14.78 -14.31
N GLU A 92 3.57 -13.89 -13.89
CA GLU A 92 2.23 -13.69 -14.46
C GLU A 92 1.79 -12.22 -14.35
N ALA A 93 1.09 -11.72 -15.39
CA ALA A 93 0.55 -10.35 -15.37
C ALA A 93 -0.51 -10.16 -14.25
N LYS A 94 -1.24 -11.24 -13.87
CA LYS A 94 -2.18 -11.22 -12.75
C LYS A 94 -1.50 -10.91 -11.42
N ASP A 95 -0.38 -11.57 -11.12
CA ASP A 95 0.38 -11.34 -9.89
C ASP A 95 0.85 -9.89 -9.77
N THR A 96 1.29 -9.30 -10.90
CA THR A 96 1.69 -7.89 -10.95
C THR A 96 0.52 -6.97 -10.62
N GLY A 97 -0.69 -7.26 -11.13
CA GLY A 97 -1.90 -6.50 -10.80
C GLY A 97 -2.21 -6.51 -9.31
N TYR A 98 -2.09 -7.66 -8.64
CA TYR A 98 -2.29 -7.75 -7.18
C TYR A 98 -1.23 -6.99 -6.38
N ILE A 99 0.03 -6.97 -6.84
CA ILE A 99 1.09 -6.17 -6.22
C ILE A 99 0.74 -4.68 -6.30
N PHE A 100 0.35 -4.19 -7.48
CA PHE A 100 -0.05 -2.78 -7.64
C PHE A 100 -1.29 -2.44 -6.81
N PHE A 101 -2.27 -3.34 -6.75
CA PHE A 101 -3.47 -3.13 -5.93
C PHE A 101 -3.13 -3.00 -4.44
N SER A 102 -2.28 -3.89 -3.93
CA SER A 102 -1.78 -3.84 -2.56
C SER A 102 -0.94 -2.58 -2.27
N LEU A 103 -0.20 -2.07 -3.26
CA LEU A 103 0.60 -0.86 -3.13
C LEU A 103 -0.27 0.40 -3.04
N VAL A 104 -1.30 0.49 -3.89
CA VAL A 104 -2.25 1.62 -3.89
C VAL A 104 -3.06 1.65 -2.59
N GLU A 105 -3.50 0.49 -2.11
CA GLU A 105 -4.22 0.36 -0.84
C GLU A 105 -3.35 0.84 0.35
N GLY A 106 -2.11 0.38 0.45
CA GLY A 106 -1.20 0.84 1.50
C GLY A 106 -0.90 2.34 1.43
N MET A 107 -0.79 2.92 0.22
CA MET A 107 -0.67 4.37 0.05
C MET A 107 -1.93 5.13 0.52
N ALA A 108 -3.12 4.61 0.22
CA ALA A 108 -4.38 5.23 0.65
C ALA A 108 -4.49 5.27 2.19
N VAL A 109 -4.23 4.16 2.86
CA VAL A 109 -4.27 4.09 4.33
C VAL A 109 -3.17 4.97 4.95
N GLY A 110 -1.97 4.99 4.37
CA GLY A 110 -0.85 5.79 4.88
C GLY A 110 -1.06 7.30 4.84
N THR A 111 -1.99 7.81 4.02
CA THR A 111 -2.37 9.23 3.97
C THR A 111 -3.45 9.64 4.98
N ASN A 112 -3.88 8.72 5.88
CA ASN A 112 -5.06 8.88 6.75
C ASN A 112 -6.37 9.13 5.99
N ASN A 113 -6.41 8.87 4.68
CA ASN A 113 -7.63 9.00 3.91
C ASN A 113 -8.41 7.68 3.93
N HIS A 114 -9.00 7.38 5.10
CA HIS A 114 -9.70 6.12 5.36
C HIS A 114 -10.88 5.87 4.41
N VAL A 115 -11.47 6.92 3.84
CA VAL A 115 -12.60 6.79 2.90
C VAL A 115 -12.16 6.17 1.58
N ILE A 116 -10.97 6.53 1.08
CA ILE A 116 -10.42 5.98 -0.17
C ILE A 116 -9.90 4.56 0.05
N ALA A 117 -9.39 4.23 1.24
CA ALA A 117 -8.87 2.90 1.53
C ALA A 117 -9.95 1.79 1.55
N ILE A 118 -11.20 2.15 1.82
CA ILE A 118 -12.30 1.18 1.96
C ILE A 118 -13.02 0.92 0.62
N ILE A 119 -12.95 1.83 -0.34
CA ILE A 119 -13.66 1.79 -1.63
C ILE A 119 -12.76 1.19 -2.71
#